data_AF-A0A0C2WLQ6-F1
#
_entry.id   AF-A0A0C2WLQ6-F1
#
_cell.length_a   1.000
_cell.length_b   1.000
_cell.length_c   1.000
_cell.angle_alpha   90.00
_cell.angle_beta   90.00
_cell.angle_gamma   90.00
#
_symmetry.space_group_name_H-M   'P 1'
#
loop_
_entity.id
_entity.type
_entity.pdbx_description
1 polymer ?
#
loop_
_entity_poly.entity_id
_entity_poly.type
_entity_poly.pdbx_seq_one_letter_code
_entity_poly.pdbx_strand_id
1 'polypeptide(L)'
;MITSGTDISTLNPSIDPQGEIESAIRAIVEPLETESKKEIEAIKLKAQAHRSELEKQIRLSRDIEQADIQVCKIRLSGEIARIRSEFYGESQSPTVGPIRGLPVEMLSYVFRYHVESGSSPWVLAKVSKLWMHTALSTPQLWSHIRVGIHGPSPALVWYVVNGRKEYSIGQKQVCSDTIQVDAALRRSGEVPLSLEFACPDWNQHSVVNSTFLKILNPPLSHRVQSLNIVDAYIPNGTIPDDTPIGPFPRLLSLKLPKNPNDWVNRLLKAVSETSHSLQVISLGGVRYLAHAFPTVEDLTLEYPQNDEMIIAILKSMPRIRKVTISSYNQEFGLELLERFLSGSEPLLCPNLEVLLLGDEFHRFSLPKGKAAPLVKKLVKVRQQIGKPLRELTIHWNFRSEVVNYA
;
A
#
# COMPACT_ATOMS: atom_id res chain seq x y z
N MET A 1 108.46 -58.10 13.48
CA MET A 1 107.78 -57.35 14.56
C MET A 1 106.30 -57.68 14.45
N ILE A 2 105.83 -58.52 15.35
CA ILE A 2 105.10 -59.76 14.98
C ILE A 2 103.77 -59.73 15.73
N THR A 3 102.67 -59.37 15.06
CA THR A 3 101.70 -60.28 14.42
C THR A 3 101.17 -61.36 15.36
N SER A 4 99.85 -61.41 15.56
CA SER A 4 99.06 -62.60 15.90
C SER A 4 97.63 -62.11 16.13
N GLY A 5 96.68 -62.39 15.26
CA GLY A 5 95.95 -63.67 15.26
C GLY A 5 94.73 -63.48 16.17
N THR A 6 93.48 -63.59 15.73
CA THR A 6 92.90 -64.82 15.18
C THR A 6 91.56 -64.51 14.51
N ASP A 7 91.36 -65.10 13.33
CA ASP A 7 90.09 -65.31 12.64
C ASP A 7 88.97 -65.87 13.53
N ILE A 8 87.77 -65.27 13.43
CA ILE A 8 86.49 -66.02 13.50
C ILE A 8 85.56 -65.41 12.46
N SER A 9 85.62 -66.00 11.27
CA SER A 9 84.55 -65.95 10.26
C SER A 9 83.32 -66.71 10.79
N THR A 10 82.15 -66.46 10.18
CA THR A 10 80.86 -67.18 10.33
C THR A 10 79.99 -66.87 11.57
N LEU A 11 79.19 -65.80 11.48
CA LEU A 11 77.86 -65.72 12.08
C LEU A 11 76.87 -65.25 11.01
N ASN A 12 75.84 -66.06 10.80
CA ASN A 12 74.80 -65.94 9.78
C ASN A 12 74.11 -64.57 9.76
N PRO A 13 73.63 -64.10 8.58
CA PRO A 13 72.73 -62.96 8.52
C PRO A 13 71.49 -63.26 9.36
N SER A 14 71.28 -62.42 10.36
CA SER A 14 70.06 -62.30 11.16
C SER A 14 68.85 -62.34 10.22
N ILE A 15 68.12 -63.46 10.23
CA ILE A 15 66.76 -63.52 9.67
C ILE A 15 65.98 -62.47 10.45
N ASP A 16 65.59 -61.39 9.78
CA ASP A 16 64.71 -60.37 10.32
C ASP A 16 63.30 -60.99 10.42
N PRO A 17 62.86 -61.42 11.63
CA PRO A 17 61.59 -62.11 11.79
C PRO A 17 60.41 -61.18 11.49
N GLN A 18 60.65 -59.87 11.41
CA GLN A 18 59.66 -58.86 11.05
C GLN A 18 59.37 -58.86 9.54
N GLY A 19 60.39 -59.10 8.71
CA GLY A 19 60.25 -59.20 7.25
C GLY A 19 59.45 -60.43 6.79
N GLU A 20 59.60 -61.57 7.47
CA GLU A 20 58.82 -62.79 7.16
C GLU A 20 57.36 -62.66 7.59
N ILE A 21 57.07 -62.00 8.72
CA ILE A 21 55.71 -61.71 9.17
C ILE A 21 55.02 -60.72 8.23
N GLU A 22 55.69 -59.65 7.82
CA GLU A 22 55.14 -58.67 6.87
C GLU A 22 54.88 -59.29 5.49
N SER A 23 55.76 -60.19 5.03
CA SER A 23 55.57 -60.95 3.80
C SER A 23 54.35 -61.88 3.88
N ALA A 24 54.18 -62.60 4.99
CA ALA A 24 53.03 -63.47 5.22
C ALA A 24 51.70 -62.69 5.34
N ILE A 25 51.70 -61.55 6.03
CA ILE A 25 50.54 -60.65 6.12
C ILE A 25 50.18 -60.12 4.74
N ARG A 26 51.17 -59.67 3.96
CA ARG A 26 50.93 -59.17 2.60
C ARG A 26 50.35 -60.24 1.68
N ALA A 27 50.86 -61.47 1.76
CA ALA A 27 50.36 -62.61 0.99
C ALA A 27 48.89 -62.97 1.30
N ILE A 28 48.42 -62.68 2.52
CA ILE A 28 47.02 -62.89 2.92
C ILE A 28 46.14 -61.66 2.58
N VAL A 29 46.67 -60.46 2.75
CA VAL A 29 45.93 -59.20 2.57
C VAL A 29 45.71 -58.86 1.10
N GLU A 30 46.70 -59.07 0.22
CA GLU A 30 46.58 -58.73 -1.20
C GLU A 30 45.39 -59.42 -1.90
N PRO A 31 45.18 -60.75 -1.74
CA PRO A 31 43.99 -61.40 -2.29
C PRO A 31 42.68 -60.80 -1.79
N LEU A 32 42.57 -60.51 -0.48
CA LEU A 32 41.39 -59.91 0.13
C LEU A 32 41.14 -58.48 -0.39
N GLU A 33 42.19 -57.69 -0.60
CA GLU A 33 42.06 -56.37 -1.21
C GLU A 33 41.60 -56.46 -2.66
N THR A 34 42.10 -57.43 -3.43
CA THR A 34 41.66 -57.60 -4.81
C THR A 34 40.20 -58.07 -4.90
N GLU A 35 39.77 -58.95 -4.00
CA GLU A 35 38.38 -59.41 -3.90
C GLU A 35 37.46 -58.26 -3.49
N SER A 36 37.83 -57.52 -2.43
CA SER A 36 37.08 -56.33 -1.99
C SER A 36 36.98 -55.26 -3.08
N LYS A 37 38.06 -54.99 -3.82
CA LYS A 37 38.03 -54.06 -4.97
C LYS A 37 37.07 -54.53 -6.06
N LYS A 38 37.06 -55.83 -6.37
CA LYS A 38 36.12 -56.40 -7.35
C LYS A 38 34.67 -56.29 -6.89
N GLU A 39 34.39 -56.54 -5.61
CA GLU A 39 33.06 -56.39 -5.04
C GLU A 39 32.59 -54.93 -5.06
N ILE A 40 33.46 -53.98 -4.70
CA ILE A 40 33.16 -52.55 -4.75
C ILE A 40 32.83 -52.12 -6.19
N GLU A 41 33.62 -52.54 -7.18
CA GLU A 41 33.35 -52.23 -8.59
C GLU A 41 32.04 -52.88 -9.08
N ALA A 42 31.72 -54.10 -8.65
CA ALA A 42 30.45 -54.74 -8.96
C ALA A 42 29.26 -54.00 -8.33
N ILE A 43 29.40 -53.51 -7.08
CA ILE A 43 28.38 -52.70 -6.40
C ILE A 43 28.20 -51.36 -7.11
N LYS A 44 29.30 -50.70 -7.50
CA LYS A 44 29.25 -49.44 -8.28
C LYS A 44 28.54 -49.63 -9.61
N LEU A 45 28.86 -50.70 -10.34
CA LEU A 45 28.23 -50.99 -11.63
C LEU A 45 26.72 -51.25 -11.46
N LYS A 46 26.32 -52.01 -10.43
CA LYS A 46 24.90 -52.23 -10.08
C LYS A 46 24.20 -50.93 -9.69
N ALA A 47 24.84 -50.07 -8.89
CA ALA A 47 24.31 -48.78 -8.49
C ALA A 47 24.15 -47.82 -9.67
N GLN A 48 25.09 -47.83 -10.61
CA GLN A 48 25.02 -47.05 -11.84
C GLN A 48 23.87 -47.52 -12.73
N ALA A 49 23.71 -48.84 -12.92
CA ALA A 49 22.60 -49.40 -13.68
C ALA A 49 21.24 -49.05 -13.03
N HIS A 50 21.13 -49.18 -11.71
CA HIS A 50 19.92 -48.81 -10.97
C HIS A 50 19.60 -47.31 -11.09
N ARG A 51 20.63 -46.44 -11.02
CA ARG A 51 20.45 -45.00 -11.24
C ARG A 51 19.94 -44.68 -12.65
N SER A 52 20.53 -45.29 -13.68
CA SER A 52 20.09 -45.09 -15.06
C SER A 52 18.64 -45.56 -15.28
N GLU A 53 18.24 -46.64 -14.63
CA GLU A 53 16.84 -47.10 -14.67
C GLU A 53 15.89 -46.13 -13.95
N LEU A 54 16.26 -45.62 -12.77
CA LEU A 54 15.46 -44.64 -12.06
C LEU A 54 15.30 -43.32 -12.85
N GLU A 55 16.37 -42.86 -13.50
CA GLU A 55 16.31 -41.69 -14.37
C GLU A 55 15.36 -41.91 -15.57
N LYS A 56 15.33 -43.13 -16.12
CA LYS A 56 14.38 -43.51 -17.17
C LYS A 56 12.93 -43.50 -16.66
N GLN A 57 12.69 -44.02 -15.46
CA GLN A 57 11.35 -44.00 -14.83
C GLN A 57 10.87 -42.58 -14.53
N ILE A 58 11.74 -41.69 -14.04
CA ILE A 58 11.41 -40.28 -13.80
C ILE A 58 11.05 -39.58 -15.12
N ARG A 59 11.79 -39.84 -16.21
CA ARG A 59 11.46 -39.28 -17.53
C ARG A 59 10.10 -39.77 -18.01
N LEU A 60 9.84 -41.08 -17.95
CA LEU A 60 8.56 -41.65 -18.35
C LEU A 60 7.39 -41.08 -17.53
N SER A 61 7.56 -40.91 -16.21
CA SER A 61 6.53 -40.31 -15.34
C SER A 61 6.21 -38.87 -15.77
N ARG A 62 7.22 -38.07 -16.11
CA ARG A 62 7.01 -36.69 -16.60
C ARG A 62 6.30 -36.66 -17.96
N ASP A 63 6.62 -37.59 -18.85
CA ASP A 63 5.97 -37.69 -20.16
C ASP A 63 4.49 -38.05 -20.02
N ILE A 64 4.16 -38.98 -19.09
CA ILE A 64 2.78 -39.33 -18.76
C ILE A 64 2.03 -38.12 -18.18
N GLU A 65 2.60 -37.42 -17.20
CA GLU A 65 1.99 -36.21 -16.62
C GLU A 65 1.75 -35.12 -17.67
N GLN A 66 2.69 -34.92 -18.60
CA GLN A 66 2.52 -33.97 -19.71
C GLN A 66 1.40 -34.39 -20.67
N ALA A 67 1.30 -35.68 -21.00
CA ALA A 67 0.22 -36.20 -21.83
C ALA A 67 -1.15 -35.99 -21.17
N ASP A 68 -1.27 -36.28 -19.87
CA ASP A 68 -2.49 -36.07 -19.09
C ASP A 68 -2.91 -34.59 -19.05
N ILE A 69 -1.96 -33.67 -18.89
CA ILE A 69 -2.20 -32.22 -18.97
C ILE A 69 -2.74 -31.84 -20.36
N GLN A 70 -2.20 -32.39 -21.44
CA GLN A 70 -2.68 -32.11 -22.80
C GLN A 70 -4.10 -32.65 -23.04
N VAL A 71 -4.39 -33.88 -22.58
CA VAL A 71 -5.73 -34.46 -22.67
C VAL A 71 -6.74 -33.61 -21.91
N CYS A 72 -6.41 -33.19 -20.68
CA CYS A 72 -7.24 -32.29 -19.89
C CYS A 72 -7.48 -30.95 -20.61
N LYS A 73 -6.45 -30.37 -21.22
CA LYS A 73 -6.53 -29.11 -21.98
C LYS A 73 -7.47 -29.23 -23.19
N ILE A 74 -7.38 -30.33 -23.95
CA ILE A 74 -8.25 -30.60 -25.09
C ILE A 74 -9.70 -30.74 -24.61
N ARG A 75 -9.94 -31.54 -23.56
CA ARG A 75 -11.28 -31.75 -22.98
C ARG A 75 -11.91 -30.44 -22.50
N LEU A 76 -11.17 -29.64 -21.73
CA LEU A 76 -11.63 -28.34 -21.26
C LEU A 76 -11.90 -27.36 -22.41
N SER A 77 -11.07 -27.37 -23.45
CA SER A 77 -11.27 -26.53 -24.63
C SER A 77 -12.54 -26.91 -25.39
N GLY A 78 -12.82 -28.21 -25.54
CA GLY A 78 -14.07 -28.72 -26.11
C GLY A 78 -15.28 -28.34 -25.28
N GLU A 79 -15.20 -28.45 -23.95
CA GLU A 79 -16.30 -28.09 -23.06
C GLU A 79 -16.59 -26.58 -23.05
N ILE A 80 -15.54 -25.75 -23.11
CA ILE A 80 -15.68 -24.29 -23.28
C ILE A 80 -16.35 -23.99 -24.63
N ALA A 81 -15.99 -24.70 -25.70
CA ALA A 81 -16.64 -24.53 -27.00
C ALA A 81 -18.12 -24.94 -26.95
N ARG A 82 -18.44 -26.05 -26.28
CA ARG A 82 -19.81 -26.54 -26.07
C ARG A 82 -20.67 -25.56 -25.27
N ILE A 83 -20.18 -25.09 -24.13
CA ILE A 83 -20.86 -24.07 -23.32
C ILE A 83 -21.05 -22.80 -24.13
N ARG A 84 -20.06 -22.40 -24.94
CA ARG A 84 -20.24 -21.27 -25.85
C ARG A 84 -21.36 -21.54 -26.84
N SER A 85 -21.38 -22.66 -27.56
CA SER A 85 -22.47 -22.95 -28.51
C SER A 85 -23.84 -23.02 -27.83
N GLU A 86 -23.92 -23.53 -26.60
CA GLU A 86 -25.19 -23.66 -25.85
C GLU A 86 -25.74 -22.30 -25.40
N PHE A 87 -24.90 -21.43 -24.85
CA PHE A 87 -25.32 -20.10 -24.40
C PHE A 87 -25.49 -19.09 -25.55
N TYR A 88 -24.73 -19.27 -26.63
CA TYR A 88 -24.68 -18.31 -27.74
C TYR A 88 -25.48 -18.75 -28.97
N GLY A 89 -25.90 -20.02 -29.04
CA GLY A 89 -26.61 -20.63 -30.17
C GLY A 89 -25.69 -20.88 -31.39
N GLU A 90 -25.93 -21.95 -32.15
CA GLU A 90 -25.32 -22.17 -33.47
C GLU A 90 -25.77 -21.13 -34.51
N SER A 91 -26.82 -20.37 -34.21
CA SER A 91 -27.40 -19.34 -35.09
C SER A 91 -26.81 -17.94 -34.91
N GLN A 92 -25.59 -17.81 -34.36
CA GLN A 92 -24.88 -16.53 -34.42
C GLN A 92 -24.47 -16.21 -35.86
N SER A 93 -25.41 -15.62 -36.59
CA SER A 93 -25.07 -14.47 -37.44
C SER A 93 -24.09 -13.55 -36.68
N PRO A 94 -23.19 -12.83 -37.37
CA PRO A 94 -22.13 -11.99 -36.78
C PRO A 94 -22.65 -10.79 -35.95
N THR A 95 -23.89 -10.79 -35.48
CA THR A 95 -24.40 -9.98 -34.38
C THR A 95 -23.81 -10.47 -33.06
N VAL A 96 -22.51 -10.26 -32.95
CA VAL A 96 -21.78 -9.93 -31.72
C VAL A 96 -22.75 -9.28 -30.72
N GLY A 97 -23.01 -9.94 -29.58
CA GLY A 97 -24.02 -9.46 -28.61
C GLY A 97 -23.84 -7.96 -28.31
N PRO A 98 -24.92 -7.19 -28.10
CA PRO A 98 -24.93 -5.72 -28.24
C PRO A 98 -23.76 -4.99 -27.54
N ILE A 99 -23.35 -5.49 -26.37
CA ILE A 99 -22.26 -4.93 -25.55
C ILE A 99 -20.88 -5.06 -26.22
N ARG A 100 -20.64 -6.12 -26.99
CA ARG A 100 -19.38 -6.32 -27.72
C ARG A 100 -19.30 -5.46 -28.98
N GLY A 101 -20.42 -4.87 -29.42
CA GLY A 101 -20.46 -3.89 -30.50
C GLY A 101 -20.24 -2.45 -30.04
N LEU A 102 -20.12 -2.20 -28.73
CA LEU A 102 -19.83 -0.87 -28.23
C LEU A 102 -18.40 -0.45 -28.59
N PRO A 103 -18.19 0.76 -29.15
CA PRO A 103 -16.86 1.32 -29.31
C PRO A 103 -16.11 1.40 -27.97
N VAL A 104 -14.79 1.23 -28.02
CA VAL A 104 -13.93 1.20 -26.82
C VAL A 104 -14.06 2.50 -26.01
N GLU A 105 -14.28 3.63 -26.70
CA GLU A 105 -14.44 4.94 -26.09
C GLU A 105 -15.71 4.98 -25.22
N MET A 106 -16.84 4.50 -25.74
CA MET A 106 -18.12 4.43 -25.02
C MET A 106 -18.00 3.50 -23.82
N LEU A 107 -17.30 2.38 -24.00
CA LEU A 107 -17.03 1.44 -22.91
C LEU A 107 -16.17 2.09 -21.83
N SER A 108 -15.13 2.85 -22.18
CA SER A 108 -14.31 3.63 -21.23
C SER A 108 -15.11 4.71 -20.50
N TYR A 109 -16.12 5.33 -21.12
CA TYR A 109 -17.05 6.24 -20.42
C TYR A 109 -17.87 5.50 -19.36
N VAL A 110 -18.48 4.37 -19.73
CA VAL A 110 -19.25 3.54 -18.79
C VAL A 110 -18.37 3.06 -17.63
N PHE A 111 -17.14 2.67 -17.92
CA PHE A 111 -16.18 2.21 -16.91
C PHE A 111 -15.81 3.32 -15.92
N ARG A 112 -15.61 4.54 -16.40
CA ARG A 112 -15.36 5.69 -15.51
C ARG A 112 -16.51 5.92 -14.57
N TYR A 113 -17.73 5.96 -15.10
CA TYR A 113 -18.93 6.12 -14.26
C TYR A 113 -19.06 5.02 -13.19
N HIS A 114 -18.77 3.76 -13.56
CA HIS A 114 -18.76 2.64 -12.61
C HIS A 114 -17.74 2.85 -11.48
N VAL A 115 -16.51 3.24 -11.81
CA VAL A 115 -15.45 3.47 -10.81
C VAL A 115 -15.75 4.69 -9.96
N GLU A 116 -16.16 5.81 -10.57
CA GLU A 116 -16.56 7.06 -9.88
C GLU A 116 -17.73 6.84 -8.91
N SER A 117 -18.58 5.85 -9.16
CA SER A 117 -19.63 5.41 -8.23
C SER A 117 -19.09 4.60 -7.03
N GLY A 118 -17.78 4.55 -6.84
CA GLY A 118 -17.11 3.88 -5.74
C GLY A 118 -16.80 2.39 -5.96
N SER A 119 -17.00 1.87 -7.18
CA SER A 119 -16.76 0.45 -7.49
C SER A 119 -15.32 0.18 -7.93
N SER A 120 -14.86 -1.06 -7.74
CA SER A 120 -13.48 -1.45 -8.07
C SER A 120 -13.25 -1.57 -9.58
N PRO A 121 -12.18 -0.98 -10.14
CA PRO A 121 -11.85 -1.15 -11.55
C PRO A 121 -11.55 -2.61 -11.92
N TRP A 122 -11.20 -3.46 -10.95
CA TRP A 122 -10.94 -4.88 -11.19
C TRP A 122 -12.19 -5.71 -11.50
N VAL A 123 -13.39 -5.25 -11.14
CA VAL A 123 -14.64 -5.89 -11.54
C VAL A 123 -14.74 -5.90 -13.07
N LEU A 124 -14.41 -4.78 -13.71
CA LEU A 124 -14.44 -4.61 -15.15
C LEU A 124 -13.44 -5.54 -15.85
N ALA A 125 -12.25 -5.71 -15.26
CA ALA A 125 -11.21 -6.58 -15.79
C ALA A 125 -11.57 -8.08 -15.79
N LYS A 126 -12.56 -8.50 -15.00
CA LYS A 126 -13.00 -9.90 -14.95
C LYS A 126 -14.05 -10.29 -16.00
N VAL A 127 -14.73 -9.32 -16.61
CA VAL A 127 -15.92 -9.59 -17.43
C VAL A 127 -15.57 -10.30 -18.74
N SER A 128 -14.62 -9.73 -19.50
CA SER A 128 -14.19 -10.29 -20.79
C SER A 128 -12.78 -9.79 -21.14
N LYS A 129 -12.13 -10.42 -22.13
CA LYS A 129 -10.81 -9.96 -22.61
C LYS A 129 -10.85 -8.53 -23.15
N LEU A 130 -11.92 -8.15 -23.86
CA LEU A 130 -12.10 -6.79 -24.39
C LEU A 130 -12.24 -5.78 -23.24
N TRP A 131 -13.06 -6.11 -22.24
CA TRP A 131 -13.26 -5.26 -21.06
C TRP A 131 -11.97 -5.12 -20.24
N MET A 132 -11.24 -6.22 -20.05
CA MET A 132 -9.93 -6.19 -19.41
C MET A 132 -8.95 -5.28 -20.14
N HIS A 133 -8.83 -5.43 -21.46
CA HIS A 133 -7.95 -4.58 -22.25
C HIS A 133 -8.36 -3.11 -22.16
N THR A 134 -9.65 -2.83 -22.31
CA THR A 134 -10.20 -1.47 -22.22
C THR A 134 -9.95 -0.85 -20.85
N ALA A 135 -10.22 -1.59 -19.78
CA ALA A 135 -10.01 -1.12 -18.41
C ALA A 135 -8.52 -0.85 -18.15
N LEU A 136 -7.63 -1.77 -18.50
CA LEU A 136 -6.18 -1.61 -18.31
C LEU A 136 -5.59 -0.47 -19.16
N SER A 137 -6.18 -0.19 -20.32
CA SER A 137 -5.79 0.91 -21.22
C SER A 137 -6.49 2.24 -20.91
N THR A 138 -7.34 2.32 -19.88
CA THR A 138 -8.02 3.56 -19.46
C THR A 138 -7.39 4.09 -18.17
N PRO A 139 -6.45 5.05 -18.24
CA PRO A 139 -5.62 5.41 -17.09
C PRO A 139 -6.39 6.00 -15.90
N GLN A 140 -7.50 6.71 -16.16
CA GLN A 140 -8.31 7.36 -15.14
C GLN A 140 -8.87 6.36 -14.11
N LEU A 141 -9.14 5.12 -14.52
CA LEU A 141 -9.66 4.07 -13.63
C LEU A 141 -8.65 3.64 -12.55
N TRP A 142 -7.37 3.94 -12.76
CA TRP A 142 -6.25 3.54 -11.89
C TRP A 142 -5.65 4.72 -11.13
N SER A 143 -6.31 5.89 -11.17
CA SER A 143 -5.85 7.12 -10.52
C SER A 143 -5.94 7.08 -8.99
N HIS A 144 -6.68 6.12 -8.44
CA HIS A 144 -6.94 6.00 -7.01
C HIS A 144 -6.17 4.82 -6.44
N ILE A 145 -5.07 5.12 -5.76
CA ILE A 145 -4.11 4.13 -5.27
C ILE A 145 -4.05 4.22 -3.75
N ARG A 146 -4.22 3.08 -3.09
CA ARG A 146 -3.97 2.92 -1.66
C ARG A 146 -2.70 2.10 -1.47
N VAL A 147 -1.75 2.62 -0.70
CA VAL A 147 -0.47 1.96 -0.40
C VAL A 147 -0.48 1.51 1.06
N GLY A 148 -0.12 0.26 1.28
CA GLY A 148 -0.15 -0.38 2.60
C GLY A 148 -1.34 -1.32 2.77
N ILE A 149 -1.15 -2.32 3.64
CA ILE A 149 -2.21 -3.25 4.04
C ILE A 149 -2.63 -2.83 5.43
N HIS A 150 -3.86 -2.34 5.58
CA HIS A 150 -4.47 -2.32 6.89
C HIS A 150 -4.95 -3.73 7.22
N GLY A 151 -5.02 -4.10 8.50
CA GLY A 151 -5.50 -5.41 8.97
C GLY A 151 -6.86 -5.78 8.36
N PRO A 152 -7.38 -7.00 8.59
CA PRO A 152 -8.53 -7.55 7.88
C PRO A 152 -9.73 -6.59 7.87
N SER A 153 -9.79 -5.76 6.83
CA SER A 153 -10.84 -4.80 6.64
C SER A 153 -11.97 -5.55 5.96
N PRO A 154 -13.19 -5.54 6.51
CA PRO A 154 -14.32 -6.20 5.88
C PRO A 154 -14.61 -5.64 4.47
N ALA A 155 -14.10 -4.45 4.15
CA ALA A 155 -14.22 -3.81 2.83
C ALA A 155 -13.16 -4.26 1.80
N LEU A 156 -12.18 -5.07 2.19
CA LEU A 156 -11.12 -5.53 1.29
C LEU A 156 -11.65 -6.63 0.37
N VAL A 157 -11.72 -6.34 -0.93
CA VAL A 157 -12.13 -7.32 -1.94
C VAL A 157 -10.93 -7.69 -2.80
N TRP A 158 -10.82 -8.97 -3.17
CA TRP A 158 -9.73 -9.47 -4.02
C TRP A 158 -10.24 -10.06 -5.35
N TYR A 159 -9.37 -9.99 -6.35
CA TYR A 159 -9.63 -10.34 -7.72
C TYR A 159 -8.48 -11.19 -8.25
N VAL A 160 -8.78 -12.30 -8.93
CA VAL A 160 -7.73 -13.03 -9.66
C VAL A 160 -7.72 -12.53 -11.09
N VAL A 161 -6.66 -11.82 -11.46
CA VAL A 161 -6.45 -11.28 -12.80
C VAL A 161 -5.10 -11.80 -13.30
N ASN A 162 -5.10 -12.51 -14.43
CA ASN A 162 -3.89 -13.16 -14.98
C ASN A 162 -3.15 -14.03 -13.95
N GLY A 163 -3.91 -14.76 -13.11
CA GLY A 163 -3.35 -15.64 -12.07
C GLY A 163 -2.79 -14.93 -10.84
N ARG A 164 -2.87 -13.60 -10.76
CA ARG A 164 -2.42 -12.81 -9.60
C ARG A 164 -3.61 -12.31 -8.79
N LYS A 165 -3.45 -12.29 -7.47
CA LYS A 165 -4.43 -11.68 -6.56
C LYS A 165 -4.20 -10.17 -6.54
N GLU A 166 -5.22 -9.43 -6.96
CA GLU A 166 -5.27 -7.98 -6.96
C GLU A 166 -6.31 -7.54 -5.94
N TYR A 167 -5.99 -6.51 -5.15
CA TYR A 167 -6.82 -6.07 -4.04
C TYR A 167 -7.42 -4.69 -4.31
N SER A 168 -8.62 -4.44 -3.78
CA SER A 168 -9.26 -3.13 -3.85
C SER A 168 -10.14 -2.85 -2.64
N ILE A 169 -10.29 -1.57 -2.32
CA ILE A 169 -11.27 -1.05 -1.36
C ILE A 169 -12.07 0.04 -2.08
N GLY A 170 -13.33 -0.27 -2.40
CA GLY A 170 -14.13 0.57 -3.31
C GLY A 170 -13.41 0.78 -4.64
N GLN A 171 -13.28 2.04 -5.05
CA GLN A 171 -12.58 2.47 -6.27
C GLN A 171 -11.05 2.48 -6.18
N LYS A 172 -10.47 2.21 -5.00
CA LYS A 172 -9.01 2.29 -4.78
C LYS A 172 -8.35 0.95 -5.06
N GLN A 173 -7.32 0.94 -5.89
CA GLN A 173 -6.43 -0.22 -6.00
C GLN A 173 -5.53 -0.26 -4.75
N VAL A 174 -5.52 -1.39 -4.04
CA VAL A 174 -4.64 -1.59 -2.89
C VAL A 174 -3.34 -2.22 -3.36
N CYS A 175 -2.21 -1.59 -3.00
CA CYS A 175 -0.87 -2.04 -3.33
C CYS A 175 -0.13 -2.46 -2.06
N SER A 176 0.24 -3.74 -1.99
CA SER A 176 1.00 -4.33 -0.88
C SER A 176 2.51 -4.32 -1.07
N ASP A 177 2.96 -4.21 -2.31
CA ASP A 177 4.37 -4.26 -2.69
C ASP A 177 4.72 -3.21 -3.75
N THR A 178 6.02 -2.98 -3.94
CA THR A 178 6.52 -1.96 -4.87
C THR A 178 6.20 -2.29 -6.33
N ILE A 179 6.07 -3.57 -6.68
CA ILE A 179 5.74 -4.01 -8.04
C ILE A 179 4.30 -3.63 -8.36
N GLN A 180 3.38 -3.81 -7.42
CA GLN A 180 1.98 -3.40 -7.56
C GLN A 180 1.84 -1.87 -7.64
N VAL A 181 2.60 -1.13 -6.83
CA VAL A 181 2.65 0.34 -6.90
C VAL A 181 3.14 0.79 -8.28
N ASP A 182 4.28 0.28 -8.73
CA ASP A 182 4.85 0.67 -10.03
C ASP A 182 3.95 0.23 -11.20
N ALA A 183 3.20 -0.87 -11.06
CA ALA A 183 2.17 -1.26 -12.03
C ALA A 183 0.97 -0.30 -12.02
N ALA A 184 0.48 0.12 -10.85
CA ALA A 184 -0.62 1.06 -10.72
C ALA A 184 -0.25 2.46 -11.25
N LEU A 185 0.96 2.94 -10.92
CA LEU A 185 1.50 4.20 -11.41
C LEU A 185 1.68 4.20 -12.93
N ARG A 186 2.15 3.08 -13.51
CA ARG A 186 2.22 2.94 -14.98
C ARG A 186 0.84 2.93 -15.62
N ARG A 187 -0.11 2.19 -15.07
CA ARG A 187 -1.49 2.13 -15.59
C ARG A 187 -2.18 3.48 -15.54
N SER A 188 -1.94 4.28 -14.50
CA SER A 188 -2.51 5.63 -14.39
C SER A 188 -1.89 6.65 -15.35
N GLY A 189 -0.83 6.32 -16.09
CA GLY A 189 -0.29 7.19 -17.14
C GLY A 189 0.11 8.56 -16.58
N GLU A 190 -0.42 9.65 -17.15
CA GLU A 190 -0.18 11.04 -16.70
C GLU A 190 -1.38 11.67 -15.99
N VAL A 191 -2.40 10.87 -15.65
CA VAL A 191 -3.60 11.41 -15.01
C VAL A 191 -3.31 11.85 -13.58
N PRO A 192 -4.09 12.81 -13.04
CA PRO A 192 -4.00 13.20 -11.65
C PRO A 192 -4.19 12.02 -10.70
N LEU A 193 -3.42 11.99 -9.61
CA LEU A 193 -3.38 10.89 -8.66
C LEU A 193 -4.11 11.23 -7.35
N SER A 194 -4.90 10.29 -6.85
CA SER A 194 -5.43 10.28 -5.49
C SER A 194 -4.77 9.14 -4.73
N LEU A 195 -3.93 9.50 -3.76
CA LEU A 195 -3.06 8.58 -3.05
C LEU A 195 -3.49 8.51 -1.59
N GLU A 196 -3.66 7.29 -1.09
CA GLU A 196 -3.92 7.02 0.32
C GLU A 196 -2.84 6.11 0.89
N PHE A 197 -2.14 6.56 1.92
CA PHE A 197 -1.21 5.76 2.69
C PHE A 197 -1.89 5.35 3.99
N ALA A 198 -2.02 4.04 4.20
CA ALA A 198 -2.62 3.48 5.40
C ALA A 198 -1.72 2.37 5.93
N CYS A 199 -0.92 2.71 6.93
CA CYS A 199 0.11 1.84 7.47
C CYS A 199 0.29 2.10 8.97
N PRO A 200 -0.23 1.22 9.86
CA PRO A 200 -0.13 1.42 11.30
C PRO A 200 1.31 1.40 11.80
N ASP A 201 2.19 0.61 11.17
CA ASP A 201 3.62 0.58 11.48
C ASP A 201 4.46 0.85 10.23
N TRP A 202 4.81 2.12 10.02
CA TRP A 202 5.56 2.55 8.83
C TRP A 202 6.97 1.93 8.74
N ASN A 203 7.55 1.52 9.88
CA ASN A 203 8.90 0.95 9.91
C ASN A 203 8.95 -0.47 9.34
N GLN A 204 7.88 -1.22 9.52
CA GLN A 204 7.81 -2.61 9.04
C GLN A 204 7.53 -2.69 7.54
N HIS A 205 7.15 -1.58 6.90
CA HIS A 205 6.71 -1.56 5.51
C HIS A 205 7.65 -0.73 4.61
N SER A 206 8.77 -1.35 4.20
CA SER A 206 9.72 -0.79 3.23
C SER A 206 9.08 -0.29 1.93
N VAL A 207 7.99 -0.93 1.51
CA VAL A 207 7.16 -0.56 0.35
C VAL A 207 6.53 0.81 0.55
N VAL A 208 5.95 1.06 1.72
CA VAL A 208 5.27 2.33 2.05
C VAL A 208 6.30 3.45 2.05
N ASN A 209 7.45 3.26 2.70
CA ASN A 209 8.51 4.26 2.75
C ASN A 209 9.06 4.58 1.35
N SER A 210 9.52 3.57 0.61
CA SER A 210 10.07 3.77 -0.75
C SER A 210 9.07 4.40 -1.72
N THR A 211 7.80 4.01 -1.63
CA THR A 211 6.72 4.59 -2.44
C THR A 211 6.42 6.03 -2.05
N PHE A 212 6.38 6.32 -0.76
CA PHE A 212 6.16 7.68 -0.25
C PHE A 212 7.25 8.62 -0.74
N LEU A 213 8.53 8.23 -0.60
CA LEU A 213 9.66 9.02 -1.09
C LEU A 213 9.60 9.25 -2.61
N LYS A 214 9.19 8.25 -3.41
CA LYS A 214 8.96 8.42 -4.86
C LYS A 214 7.87 9.48 -5.14
N ILE A 215 6.77 9.47 -4.37
CA ILE A 215 5.62 10.38 -4.56
C ILE A 215 5.92 11.81 -4.13
N LEU A 216 6.77 12.00 -3.13
CA LEU A 216 7.21 13.33 -2.70
C LEU A 216 8.06 14.04 -3.76
N ASN A 217 8.61 13.32 -4.74
CA ASN A 217 9.52 13.84 -5.74
C ASN A 217 8.90 13.93 -7.15
N PRO A 218 9.37 14.85 -8.01
CA PRO A 218 8.98 14.88 -9.41
C PRO A 218 9.44 13.62 -10.17
N PRO A 219 8.71 13.21 -11.23
CA PRO A 219 7.52 13.87 -11.77
C PRO A 219 6.22 13.50 -11.06
N LEU A 220 6.24 12.58 -10.10
CA LEU A 220 5.01 12.07 -9.48
C LEU A 220 4.30 13.13 -8.64
N SER A 221 5.04 13.93 -7.88
CA SER A 221 4.50 15.04 -7.07
C SER A 221 3.65 16.02 -7.90
N HIS A 222 3.99 16.24 -9.18
CA HIS A 222 3.23 17.11 -10.09
C HIS A 222 1.82 16.59 -10.42
N ARG A 223 1.64 15.27 -10.31
CA ARG A 223 0.38 14.59 -10.64
C ARG A 223 -0.53 14.45 -9.42
N VAL A 224 -0.02 14.61 -8.20
CA VAL A 224 -0.80 14.38 -6.98
C VAL A 224 -1.89 15.44 -6.83
N GLN A 225 -3.14 14.99 -6.85
CA GLN A 225 -4.34 15.81 -6.65
C GLN A 225 -4.91 15.64 -5.25
N SER A 226 -4.81 14.44 -4.68
CA SER A 226 -5.22 14.14 -3.31
C SER A 226 -4.16 13.28 -2.64
N LEU A 227 -3.70 13.72 -1.47
CA LEU A 227 -2.75 12.97 -0.64
C LEU A 227 -3.34 12.76 0.75
N ASN A 228 -3.64 11.53 1.08
CA ASN A 228 -4.22 11.15 2.36
C ASN A 228 -3.29 10.19 3.11
N ILE A 229 -2.88 10.55 4.31
CA ILE A 229 -2.00 9.75 5.16
C ILE A 229 -2.78 9.43 6.44
N VAL A 230 -3.30 8.21 6.53
CA VAL A 230 -4.25 7.76 7.56
C VAL A 230 -3.56 6.79 8.51
N ASP A 231 -3.82 6.96 9.81
CA ASP A 231 -3.42 6.04 10.89
C ASP A 231 -1.93 5.66 10.86
N ALA A 232 -1.11 6.61 10.48
CA ALA A 232 0.30 6.43 10.26
C ALA A 232 1.13 6.97 11.43
N TYR A 233 1.88 6.07 12.09
CA TYR A 233 3.00 6.49 12.92
C TYR A 233 4.26 6.47 12.06
N ILE A 234 4.73 7.65 11.65
CA ILE A 234 6.00 7.82 10.96
C ILE A 234 7.02 8.29 11.98
N PRO A 235 7.96 7.45 12.41
CA PRO A 235 8.96 7.88 13.37
C PRO A 235 9.89 8.92 12.77
N ASN A 236 10.50 9.70 13.66
CA ASN A 236 11.50 10.69 13.30
C ASN A 236 12.67 10.02 12.56
N GLY A 237 13.19 10.69 11.54
CA GLY A 237 14.29 10.18 10.70
C GLY A 237 13.88 9.23 9.57
N THR A 238 12.60 8.84 9.44
CA THR A 238 12.13 7.99 8.33
C THR A 238 12.34 8.66 6.96
N ILE A 239 12.21 9.99 6.92
CA ILE A 239 12.43 10.81 5.74
C ILE A 239 13.69 11.63 5.98
N PRO A 240 14.80 11.35 5.27
CA PRO A 240 16.02 12.13 5.39
C PRO A 240 15.77 13.64 5.25
N ASP A 241 16.50 14.46 5.99
CA ASP A 241 16.29 15.92 6.03
C ASP A 241 16.60 16.60 4.69
N ASP A 242 17.48 15.99 3.90
CA ASP A 242 17.87 16.38 2.55
C ASP A 242 16.91 15.89 1.45
N THR A 243 15.90 15.08 1.80
CA THR A 243 14.92 14.59 0.82
C THR A 243 14.14 15.78 0.25
N PRO A 244 14.14 15.98 -1.09
CA PRO A 244 13.30 16.99 -1.71
C PRO A 244 11.82 16.63 -1.53
N ILE A 245 11.01 17.64 -1.25
CA ILE A 245 9.55 17.47 -1.11
C ILE A 245 8.87 18.48 -2.04
N GLY A 246 8.05 17.97 -2.97
CA GLY A 246 7.30 18.76 -3.94
C GLY A 246 8.03 18.98 -5.27
N PRO A 247 7.51 19.86 -6.15
CA PRO A 247 6.32 20.70 -5.95
C PRO A 247 5.00 19.92 -6.10
N PHE A 248 3.91 20.47 -5.56
CA PHE A 248 2.55 19.89 -5.60
C PHE A 248 1.53 20.83 -6.28
N PRO A 249 1.74 21.20 -7.56
CA PRO A 249 0.94 22.22 -8.23
C PRO A 249 -0.54 21.88 -8.42
N ARG A 250 -0.91 20.59 -8.38
CA ARG A 250 -2.28 20.10 -8.61
C ARG A 250 -2.99 19.63 -7.34
N LEU A 251 -2.37 19.76 -6.16
CA LEU A 251 -2.90 19.21 -4.92
C LEU A 251 -4.13 20.00 -4.46
N LEU A 252 -5.30 19.34 -4.48
CA LEU A 252 -6.59 19.87 -4.04
C LEU A 252 -6.94 19.45 -2.62
N SER A 253 -6.54 18.24 -2.21
CA SER A 253 -6.84 17.68 -0.90
C SER A 253 -5.59 17.13 -0.23
N LEU A 254 -5.37 17.51 1.02
CA LEU A 254 -4.28 17.01 1.85
C LEU A 254 -4.82 16.56 3.20
N LYS A 255 -4.61 15.30 3.57
CA LYS A 255 -4.88 14.78 4.91
C LYS A 255 -3.61 14.20 5.50
N LEU A 256 -3.24 14.72 6.68
CA LEU A 256 -2.01 14.40 7.38
C LEU A 256 -2.27 13.52 8.61
N PRO A 257 -1.25 12.78 9.08
CA PRO A 257 -1.41 11.91 10.24
C PRO A 257 -1.63 12.70 11.54
N LYS A 258 -2.18 12.01 12.54
CA LYS A 258 -2.54 12.54 13.87
C LYS A 258 -1.34 13.05 14.68
N ASN A 259 -0.19 12.42 14.49
CA ASN A 259 1.05 12.71 15.21
C ASN A 259 2.08 13.25 14.21
N PRO A 260 2.12 14.57 13.99
CA PRO A 260 3.02 15.15 13.02
C PRO A 260 4.45 15.18 13.60
N ASN A 261 5.41 15.15 12.69
CA ASN A 261 6.83 15.26 12.97
C ASN A 261 7.45 16.31 12.02
N ASP A 262 8.78 16.42 11.99
CA ASP A 262 9.46 17.49 11.25
C ASP A 262 9.24 17.43 9.72
N TRP A 263 9.05 16.24 9.14
CA TRP A 263 8.79 16.13 7.71
C TRP A 263 7.42 16.70 7.33
N VAL A 264 6.44 16.67 8.24
CA VAL A 264 5.13 17.28 8.01
C VAL A 264 5.25 18.78 7.81
N ASN A 265 6.10 19.45 8.59
CA ASN A 265 6.37 20.88 8.43
C ASN A 265 7.04 21.18 7.08
N ARG A 266 8.00 20.34 6.65
CA ARG A 266 8.63 20.44 5.33
C ARG A 266 7.61 20.24 4.19
N LEU A 267 6.72 19.26 4.31
CA LEU A 267 5.64 19.04 3.35
C LEU A 267 4.69 20.22 3.30
N LEU A 268 4.22 20.71 4.45
CA LEU A 268 3.31 21.86 4.51
C LEU A 268 3.94 23.11 3.92
N LYS A 269 5.24 23.35 4.16
CA LYS A 269 5.99 24.42 3.50
C LYS A 269 5.98 24.25 1.98
N ALA A 270 6.41 23.09 1.48
CA ALA A 270 6.42 22.80 0.04
C ALA A 270 5.03 22.96 -0.60
N VAL A 271 3.98 22.46 0.04
CA VAL A 271 2.60 22.61 -0.45
C VAL A 271 2.18 24.08 -0.43
N SER A 272 2.53 24.86 0.60
CA SER A 272 2.17 26.29 0.66
C SER A 272 2.86 27.13 -0.40
N GLU A 273 4.08 26.74 -0.78
CA GLU A 273 4.86 27.43 -1.81
C GLU A 273 4.41 27.06 -3.22
N THR A 274 3.86 25.86 -3.41
CA THR A 274 3.68 25.28 -4.76
C THR A 274 2.24 24.94 -5.12
N SER A 275 1.35 24.72 -4.14
CA SER A 275 -0.07 24.44 -4.40
C SER A 275 -0.90 25.72 -4.25
N HIS A 276 -1.38 26.20 -5.39
CA HIS A 276 -2.33 27.32 -5.45
C HIS A 276 -3.79 26.85 -5.56
N SER A 277 -4.02 25.54 -5.56
CA SER A 277 -5.35 24.94 -5.74
C SER A 277 -5.82 24.13 -4.53
N LEU A 278 -5.09 24.16 -3.41
CA LEU A 278 -5.47 23.41 -2.22
C LEU A 278 -6.80 23.94 -1.66
N GLN A 279 -7.81 23.07 -1.61
CA GLN A 279 -9.17 23.39 -1.17
C GLN A 279 -9.51 22.72 0.15
N VAL A 280 -9.03 21.49 0.36
CA VAL A 280 -9.34 20.67 1.53
C VAL A 280 -8.06 20.33 2.26
N ILE A 281 -7.99 20.64 3.56
CA ILE A 281 -6.85 20.28 4.39
C ILE A 281 -7.31 19.68 5.73
N SER A 282 -6.74 18.53 6.08
CA SER A 282 -6.96 17.85 7.36
C SER A 282 -5.62 17.69 8.08
N LEU A 283 -5.51 18.31 9.24
CA LEU A 283 -4.29 18.40 10.03
C LEU A 283 -4.48 17.68 11.36
N GLY A 284 -3.63 16.70 11.62
CA GLY A 284 -3.55 16.03 12.91
C GLY A 284 -2.41 16.58 13.75
N GLY A 285 -2.70 17.07 14.97
CA GLY A 285 -1.68 17.42 15.98
C GLY A 285 -0.67 18.51 15.61
N VAL A 286 -0.88 19.24 14.51
CA VAL A 286 0.10 20.19 13.96
C VAL A 286 0.21 21.41 14.87
N ARG A 287 1.44 21.75 15.29
CA ARG A 287 1.73 22.84 16.23
C ARG A 287 1.87 24.21 15.58
N TYR A 288 2.17 24.26 14.29
CA TYR A 288 2.43 25.53 13.62
C TYR A 288 2.18 25.44 12.11
N LEU A 289 1.39 26.36 11.58
CA LEU A 289 1.31 26.65 10.15
C LEU A 289 1.93 28.04 9.93
N ALA A 290 3.22 28.07 9.59
CA ALA A 290 3.95 29.30 9.30
C ALA A 290 3.46 30.01 8.03
N HIS A 291 2.65 29.34 7.20
CA HIS A 291 2.37 29.74 5.83
C HIS A 291 0.88 29.57 5.51
N ALA A 292 0.31 30.61 4.90
CA ALA A 292 -1.10 30.69 4.58
C ALA A 292 -1.46 29.76 3.41
N PHE A 293 -2.59 29.06 3.53
CA PHE A 293 -3.25 28.39 2.41
C PHE A 293 -4.49 29.22 2.03
N PRO A 294 -4.33 30.31 1.24
CA PRO A 294 -5.39 31.29 1.04
C PRO A 294 -6.61 30.75 0.30
N THR A 295 -6.47 29.60 -0.38
CA THR A 295 -7.52 28.95 -1.18
C THR A 295 -8.29 27.85 -0.44
N VAL A 296 -7.89 27.50 0.79
CA VAL A 296 -8.55 26.44 1.55
C VAL A 296 -9.98 26.85 1.94
N GLU A 297 -10.93 25.97 1.64
CA GLU A 297 -12.35 26.14 1.91
C GLU A 297 -12.86 25.15 2.98
N ASP A 298 -12.30 23.94 3.06
CA ASP A 298 -12.61 22.93 4.09
C ASP A 298 -11.36 22.63 4.94
N LEU A 299 -11.44 22.95 6.23
CA LEU A 299 -10.40 22.71 7.21
C LEU A 299 -10.89 21.69 8.24
N THR A 300 -10.13 20.62 8.43
CA THR A 300 -10.32 19.67 9.52
C THR A 300 -9.10 19.69 10.44
N LEU A 301 -9.30 19.91 11.74
CA LEU A 301 -8.27 19.89 12.77
C LEU A 301 -8.54 18.73 13.73
N GLU A 302 -7.69 17.72 13.70
CA GLU A 302 -7.73 16.57 14.60
C GLU A 302 -6.70 16.79 15.73
N TYR A 303 -7.15 16.77 16.98
CA TYR A 303 -6.34 16.94 18.20
C TYR A 303 -5.53 18.24 18.27
N PRO A 304 -6.17 19.41 18.09
CA PRO A 304 -5.50 20.68 18.30
C PRO A 304 -5.05 20.82 19.76
N GLN A 305 -3.90 21.47 19.95
CA GLN A 305 -3.28 21.61 21.26
C GLN A 305 -3.96 22.69 22.13
N ASN A 306 -4.30 23.83 21.53
CA ASN A 306 -4.95 24.95 22.22
C ASN A 306 -5.76 25.82 21.24
N ASP A 307 -6.58 26.72 21.79
CA ASP A 307 -7.46 27.59 21.02
C ASP A 307 -6.66 28.66 20.25
N GLU A 308 -5.60 29.22 20.85
CA GLU A 308 -4.75 30.25 20.23
C GLU A 308 -4.19 29.83 18.87
N MET A 309 -3.70 28.59 18.79
CA MET A 309 -3.16 28.00 17.57
C MET A 309 -4.23 27.91 16.47
N ILE A 310 -5.44 27.49 16.82
CA ILE A 310 -6.54 27.41 15.85
C ILE A 310 -6.92 28.79 15.38
N ILE A 311 -7.02 29.75 16.30
CA ILE A 311 -7.32 31.13 15.94
C ILE A 311 -6.27 31.67 14.96
N ALA A 312 -4.98 31.37 15.18
CA ALA A 312 -3.91 31.74 14.27
C ALA A 312 -4.07 31.09 12.87
N ILE A 313 -4.41 29.79 12.82
CA ILE A 313 -4.68 29.06 11.58
C ILE A 313 -5.89 29.65 10.83
N LEU A 314 -6.99 29.89 11.54
CA LEU A 314 -8.21 30.43 10.96
C LEU A 314 -8.03 31.88 10.46
N LYS A 315 -7.17 32.67 11.10
CA LYS A 315 -6.79 34.01 10.63
C LYS A 315 -5.99 33.98 9.33
N SER A 316 -5.19 32.94 9.10
CA SER A 316 -4.39 32.82 7.89
C SER A 316 -5.15 32.25 6.68
N MET A 317 -6.40 31.82 6.88
CA MET A 317 -7.23 31.17 5.85
C MET A 317 -8.60 31.88 5.67
N PRO A 318 -8.64 33.04 5.00
CA PRO A 318 -9.84 33.88 4.92
C PRO A 318 -11.00 33.29 4.10
N ARG A 319 -10.74 32.24 3.29
CA ARG A 319 -11.73 31.60 2.41
C ARG A 319 -12.43 30.39 3.00
N ILE A 320 -12.11 30.01 4.24
CA ILE A 320 -12.72 28.88 4.92
C ILE A 320 -14.25 29.03 4.95
N ARG A 321 -14.92 27.97 4.52
CA ARG A 321 -16.38 27.78 4.56
C ARG A 321 -16.79 26.67 5.52
N LYS A 322 -15.95 25.65 5.67
CA LYS A 322 -16.20 24.54 6.56
C LYS A 322 -15.03 24.32 7.52
N VAL A 323 -15.36 24.20 8.79
CA VAL A 323 -14.40 23.90 9.85
C VAL A 323 -14.88 22.70 10.64
N THR A 324 -14.06 21.67 10.73
CA THR A 324 -14.26 20.51 11.60
C THR A 324 -13.15 20.48 12.63
N ILE A 325 -13.49 20.42 13.91
CA ILE A 325 -12.51 20.42 14.99
C ILE A 325 -12.83 19.27 15.94
N SER A 326 -11.92 18.32 16.12
CA SER A 326 -12.03 17.26 17.10
C SER A 326 -10.88 17.32 18.11
N SER A 327 -11.17 17.27 19.41
CA SER A 327 -10.17 17.36 20.48
C SER A 327 -10.51 16.43 21.64
N TYR A 328 -9.49 15.94 22.36
CA TYR A 328 -9.65 15.19 23.62
C TYR A 328 -9.62 16.07 24.86
N ASN A 329 -9.22 17.33 24.73
CA ASN A 329 -9.07 18.21 25.89
C ASN A 329 -10.45 18.71 26.35
N GLN A 330 -10.76 18.53 27.65
CA GLN A 330 -12.07 18.82 28.22
C GLN A 330 -12.43 20.32 28.24
N GLU A 331 -11.43 21.19 28.23
CA GLU A 331 -11.63 22.65 28.31
C GLU A 331 -11.42 23.36 26.97
N PHE A 332 -11.10 22.61 25.93
CA PHE A 332 -10.80 23.14 24.62
C PHE A 332 -12.04 23.70 23.90
N GLY A 333 -11.93 24.89 23.30
CA GLY A 333 -12.94 25.51 22.45
C GLY A 333 -13.72 26.69 23.05
N LEU A 334 -13.58 27.01 24.35
CA LEU A 334 -14.27 28.15 24.95
C LEU A 334 -13.72 29.47 24.41
N GLU A 335 -12.41 29.64 24.43
CA GLU A 335 -11.77 30.85 23.93
C GLU A 335 -12.01 30.96 22.42
N LEU A 336 -11.94 29.84 21.69
CA LEU A 336 -12.26 29.80 20.27
C LEU A 336 -13.69 30.31 19.98
N LEU A 337 -14.69 29.84 20.74
CA LEU A 337 -16.07 30.31 20.62
C LEU A 337 -16.20 31.80 20.97
N GLU A 338 -15.55 32.25 22.04
CA GLU A 338 -15.51 33.66 22.42
C GLU A 338 -14.87 34.54 21.36
N ARG A 339 -13.85 34.03 20.64
CA ARG A 339 -13.17 34.73 19.55
C ARG A 339 -13.99 34.77 18.26
N PHE A 340 -14.81 33.76 18.01
CA PHE A 340 -15.84 33.87 16.97
C PHE A 340 -16.90 34.93 17.32
N LEU A 341 -17.09 35.23 18.60
CA LEU A 341 -18.04 36.23 19.10
C LEU A 341 -17.46 37.63 19.25
N SER A 342 -16.14 37.76 19.40
CA SER A 342 -15.51 39.05 19.63
C SER A 342 -15.70 39.93 18.40
N GLY A 343 -16.52 40.98 18.53
CA GLY A 343 -16.73 42.01 17.51
C GLY A 343 -15.49 42.88 17.24
N SER A 344 -14.32 42.48 17.74
CA SER A 344 -13.04 43.05 17.35
C SER A 344 -12.76 42.64 15.91
N GLU A 345 -12.85 43.60 14.98
CA GLU A 345 -12.50 43.39 13.58
C GLU A 345 -11.03 42.95 13.45
N PRO A 346 -10.72 42.03 12.50
CA PRO A 346 -11.63 41.33 11.58
C PRO A 346 -12.26 40.05 12.18
N LEU A 347 -13.50 39.74 11.77
CA LEU A 347 -14.22 38.52 12.15
C LEU A 347 -13.43 37.26 11.74
N LEU A 348 -13.29 36.31 12.65
CA LEU A 348 -12.66 35.02 12.36
C LEU A 348 -13.49 34.24 11.34
N CYS A 349 -12.88 33.87 10.21
CA CYS A 349 -13.53 33.17 9.08
C CYS A 349 -14.83 33.86 8.63
N PRO A 350 -14.74 34.98 7.89
CA PRO A 350 -15.89 35.74 7.48
C PRO A 350 -16.83 34.98 6.53
N ASN A 351 -16.41 33.85 5.94
CA ASN A 351 -17.22 33.06 5.02
C ASN A 351 -17.61 31.69 5.60
N LEU A 352 -17.51 31.51 6.92
CA LEU A 352 -17.85 30.25 7.57
C LEU A 352 -19.34 29.94 7.38
N GLU A 353 -19.64 28.82 6.72
CA GLU A 353 -20.97 28.30 6.47
C GLU A 353 -21.26 27.08 7.36
N VAL A 354 -20.26 26.22 7.60
CA VAL A 354 -20.40 24.96 8.34
C VAL A 354 -19.36 24.91 9.46
N LEU A 355 -19.82 24.67 10.69
CA LEU A 355 -18.96 24.46 11.85
C LEU A 355 -19.31 23.14 12.54
N LEU A 356 -18.35 22.22 12.59
CA LEU A 356 -18.48 20.95 13.30
C LEU A 356 -17.51 20.93 14.49
N LEU A 357 -18.06 20.78 15.69
CA LEU A 357 -17.32 20.68 16.94
C LEU A 357 -17.45 19.26 17.49
N GLY A 358 -16.35 18.51 17.39
CA GLY A 358 -16.26 17.08 17.64
C GLY A 358 -16.62 16.23 16.42
N ASP A 359 -16.51 14.92 16.58
CA ASP A 359 -16.99 13.90 15.64
C ASP A 359 -17.59 12.70 16.41
N GLU A 360 -18.01 11.65 15.69
CA GLU A 360 -18.63 10.45 16.30
C GLU A 360 -17.72 9.74 17.31
N PHE A 361 -16.41 9.84 17.13
CA PHE A 361 -15.39 9.19 17.95
C PHE A 361 -14.76 10.16 18.98
N HIS A 362 -14.80 11.47 18.71
CA HIS A 362 -14.14 12.52 19.48
C HIS A 362 -15.15 13.59 19.88
N ARG A 363 -15.82 13.35 21.01
CA ARG A 363 -16.88 14.22 21.50
C ARG A 363 -16.30 15.51 22.10
N PHE A 364 -16.95 16.61 21.77
CA PHE A 364 -16.73 17.92 22.36
C PHE A 364 -17.08 17.87 23.85
N SER A 365 -16.03 17.96 24.68
CA SER A 365 -16.10 17.68 26.11
C SER A 365 -16.51 18.89 26.96
N LEU A 366 -16.73 20.05 26.33
CA LEU A 366 -17.11 21.26 27.06
C LEU A 366 -18.46 21.13 27.76
N PRO A 367 -18.60 21.60 29.03
CA PRO A 367 -19.86 21.60 29.72
C PRO A 367 -20.91 22.37 28.93
N LYS A 368 -22.01 21.69 28.58
CA LYS A 368 -23.12 22.27 27.81
C LYS A 368 -23.60 23.61 28.37
N GLY A 369 -23.60 23.77 29.69
CA GLY A 369 -23.98 25.02 30.36
C GLY A 369 -23.13 26.23 29.99
N LYS A 370 -21.84 26.03 29.68
CA LYS A 370 -20.91 27.09 29.25
C LYS A 370 -20.95 27.30 27.73
N ALA A 371 -20.95 26.21 26.96
CA ALA A 371 -20.86 26.27 25.50
C ALA A 371 -22.18 26.68 24.82
N ALA A 372 -23.33 26.22 25.32
CA ALA A 372 -24.62 26.47 24.65
C ALA A 372 -25.00 27.98 24.56
N PRO A 373 -24.78 28.83 25.58
CA PRO A 373 -24.98 30.27 25.45
C PRO A 373 -24.09 30.91 24.38
N LEU A 374 -22.81 30.51 24.31
CA LEU A 374 -21.85 31.03 23.32
C LEU A 374 -22.26 30.64 21.90
N VAL A 375 -22.66 29.39 21.70
CA VAL A 375 -23.16 28.87 20.43
C VAL A 375 -24.40 29.63 19.96
N LYS A 376 -25.40 29.83 20.83
CA LYS A 376 -26.60 30.62 20.50
C LYS A 376 -26.23 32.06 20.13
N LYS A 377 -25.29 32.66 20.86
CA LYS A 377 -24.80 34.00 20.58
C LYS A 377 -24.07 34.05 19.23
N LEU A 378 -23.30 33.02 18.89
CA LEU A 378 -22.52 32.94 17.65
C LEU A 378 -23.43 32.95 16.43
N VAL A 379 -24.46 32.12 16.47
CA VAL A 379 -25.49 32.04 15.44
C VAL A 379 -26.17 33.40 15.26
N LYS A 380 -26.59 34.02 16.37
CA LYS A 380 -27.26 35.34 16.34
C LYS A 380 -26.35 36.40 15.73
N VAL A 381 -25.08 36.47 16.14
CA VAL A 381 -24.10 37.43 15.60
C VAL A 381 -23.89 37.22 14.10
N ARG A 382 -23.67 35.98 13.67
CA ARG A 382 -23.52 35.60 12.24
C ARG A 382 -24.75 35.96 11.41
N GLN A 383 -25.95 35.78 11.96
CA GLN A 383 -27.21 36.16 11.31
C GLN A 383 -27.35 37.69 11.20
N GLN A 384 -26.97 38.45 12.23
CA GLN A 384 -27.01 39.91 12.24
C GLN A 384 -26.07 40.56 11.22
N ILE A 385 -24.91 39.95 10.95
CA ILE A 385 -23.95 40.44 9.95
C ILE A 385 -24.26 39.96 8.52
N GLY A 386 -25.41 39.31 8.29
CA GLY A 386 -25.82 38.82 6.97
C GLY A 386 -25.01 37.64 6.45
N LYS A 387 -24.32 36.91 7.35
CA LYS A 387 -23.50 35.74 7.01
C LYS A 387 -23.85 34.55 7.93
N PRO A 388 -25.09 34.03 7.83
CA PRO A 388 -25.53 32.95 8.71
C PRO A 388 -24.73 31.68 8.47
N LEU A 389 -24.53 30.90 9.55
CA LEU A 389 -24.10 29.51 9.43
C LEU A 389 -25.23 28.72 8.78
N ARG A 390 -24.93 27.86 7.81
CA ARG A 390 -25.89 26.90 7.24
C ARG A 390 -26.08 25.71 8.17
N GLU A 391 -24.97 25.25 8.76
CA GLU A 391 -24.95 24.09 9.64
C GLU A 391 -24.00 24.32 10.82
N LEU A 392 -24.49 24.00 12.01
CA LEU A 392 -23.69 23.89 13.22
C LEU A 392 -23.95 22.55 13.87
N THR A 393 -22.93 21.71 13.93
CA THR A 393 -23.01 20.38 14.54
C THR A 393 -22.07 20.31 15.73
N ILE A 394 -22.60 19.91 16.89
CA ILE A 394 -21.82 19.75 18.11
C ILE A 394 -22.04 18.34 18.65
N HIS A 395 -20.96 17.56 18.71
CA HIS A 395 -20.96 16.22 19.25
C HIS A 395 -20.67 16.28 20.75
N TRP A 396 -21.69 16.41 21.59
CA TRP A 396 -21.52 16.37 23.05
C TRP A 396 -21.20 14.96 23.54
N ASN A 397 -20.67 14.86 24.76
CA ASN A 397 -20.34 13.59 25.44
C ASN A 397 -21.42 12.51 25.42
N PHE A 398 -22.71 12.83 25.27
CA PHE A 398 -23.80 11.85 25.26
C PHE A 398 -24.77 11.96 24.07
N ARG A 399 -24.65 12.99 23.23
CA ARG A 399 -25.56 13.23 22.11
C ARG A 399 -24.95 14.20 21.11
N SER A 400 -25.35 14.08 19.85
CA SER A 400 -25.07 15.10 18.84
C SER A 400 -26.21 16.10 18.79
N GLU A 401 -25.90 17.39 18.65
CA GLU A 401 -26.86 18.46 18.42
C GLU A 401 -26.54 19.09 17.07
N VAL A 402 -27.43 18.89 16.10
CA VAL A 402 -27.34 19.49 14.76
C VAL A 402 -28.31 20.65 14.73
N VAL A 403 -27.82 21.84 14.41
CA VAL A 403 -28.65 23.02 14.21
C VAL A 403 -28.49 23.49 12.77
N ASN A 404 -29.53 23.22 11.98
CA ASN A 404 -29.64 23.66 10.59
C ASN A 404 -30.34 25.01 10.54
N TYR A 405 -29.76 25.95 9.81
CA TYR A 405 -30.36 27.25 9.57
C TYR A 405 -30.61 27.36 8.06
N ALA A 406 -31.90 27.24 7.70
CA ALA A 406 -32.38 27.38 6.33
C ALA A 406 -32.36 28.83 5.87
#